data_AF-A0A9W8DL74-F1
#
_entry.id   AF-A0A9W8DL74-F1
#
_cell.length_a   1.000
_cell.length_b   1.000
_cell.length_c   1.000
_cell.angle_alpha   90.00
_cell.angle_beta   90.00
_cell.angle_gamma   90.00
#
_symmetry.space_group_name_H-M   'P 1'
#
loop_
_entity.id
_entity.type
_entity.pdbx_description
1 polymer ?
#
loop_
_entity_poly.entity_id
_entity_poly.type
_entity_poly.pdbx_seq_one_letter_code
_entity_poly.pdbx_strand_id
1 'polypeptide(L)'
;MTVPPTDMMTTGNRPVKDRWEFAFVHGFCTRFASLFKDLRFDPNEFEVALQSQDLDYWNRIIPLFLGHISRAKSLLAQGQRWPAVLPQYLGKVSGKLPWTECDPSIAPDAEFRTLSAEQKLLVIWGLCETLLMYEPAVHKYISSCLGNAKQLVREGFPLAVEPFHMDHQYMYYYFDDGSPWLYRQTDPHYPDCQWEAFVSSEEEFKTYTAKLAMSTQRHDKIMNRILGREIKPKIEAASARKQQQEKTRLKAAMMHNDVEILGSRTRTRNKDTKYTYDDEIAAIDEY
;
A
#
# COMPACT_ATOMS: atom_id res chain seq x y z
N MET A 1 35.16 -7.16 24.61
CA MET A 1 33.69 -7.07 24.74
C MET A 1 33.40 -5.70 25.33
N THR A 2 33.11 -4.75 24.45
CA THR A 2 32.91 -3.35 24.78
C THR A 2 31.64 -2.94 24.06
N VAL A 3 30.61 -2.65 24.86
CA VAL A 3 29.33 -2.10 24.43
C VAL A 3 29.62 -0.80 23.66
N PRO A 4 29.10 -0.59 22.45
CA PRO A 4 29.30 0.66 21.74
C PRO A 4 28.57 1.80 22.47
N PRO A 5 29.09 3.05 22.41
CA PRO A 5 28.57 4.14 23.21
C PRO A 5 27.21 4.63 22.69
N THR A 6 26.30 4.85 23.63
CA THR A 6 24.90 5.30 23.49
C THR A 6 24.74 6.77 23.07
N ASP A 7 25.73 7.38 22.43
CA ASP A 7 25.70 8.81 22.10
C ASP A 7 26.15 9.04 20.66
N MET A 8 25.23 8.86 19.70
CA MET A 8 25.11 9.62 18.44
C MET A 8 23.69 9.48 17.87
N MET A 9 22.65 9.75 18.69
CA MET A 9 21.31 10.05 18.20
C MET A 9 21.06 11.56 18.25
N THR A 10 21.87 12.33 17.54
CA THR A 10 21.37 13.60 17.01
C THR A 10 20.41 13.25 15.87
N THR A 11 19.20 12.85 16.24
CA THR A 11 18.04 12.82 15.35
C THR A 11 17.67 14.26 15.00
N GLY A 12 18.52 14.91 14.19
CA GLY A 12 18.06 16.03 13.37
C GLY A 12 16.81 15.54 12.64
N ASN A 13 15.73 16.32 12.70
CA ASN A 13 14.37 16.03 12.25
C ASN A 13 14.33 15.42 10.82
N ARG A 14 14.64 14.13 10.69
CA ARG A 14 14.64 13.42 9.41
C ARG A 14 13.20 13.12 9.05
N PRO A 15 12.82 13.29 7.77
CA PRO A 15 11.47 12.97 7.36
C PRO A 15 11.23 11.47 7.55
N VAL A 16 10.01 11.14 7.98
CA VAL A 16 9.63 9.77 8.37
C VAL A 16 9.83 8.76 7.22
N LYS A 17 9.75 9.21 5.96
CA LYS A 17 10.01 8.40 4.77
C LYS A 17 11.44 7.90 4.61
N ASP A 18 12.42 8.60 5.20
CA ASP A 18 13.83 8.20 5.15
C ASP A 18 14.17 7.12 6.17
N ARG A 19 13.24 6.81 7.07
CA ARG A 19 13.43 5.78 8.08
C ARG A 19 13.27 4.39 7.45
N TRP A 20 14.11 3.45 7.83
CA TRP A 20 14.05 2.08 7.30
C TRP A 20 12.73 1.39 7.67
N GLU A 21 12.12 1.76 8.80
CA GLU A 21 10.81 1.25 9.25
C GLU A 21 9.71 1.57 8.23
N PHE A 22 9.77 2.73 7.56
CA PHE A 22 8.80 3.12 6.53
C PHE A 22 8.85 2.14 5.36
N ALA A 23 10.05 1.83 4.89
CA ALA A 23 10.22 0.85 3.85
C ALA A 23 9.92 -0.56 4.25
N PHE A 24 10.19 -0.93 5.50
CA PHE A 24 9.80 -2.23 5.99
C PHE A 24 8.28 -2.40 5.84
N VAL A 25 7.51 -1.40 6.28
CA VAL A 25 6.06 -1.39 6.13
C VAL A 25 5.65 -1.44 4.66
N HIS A 26 6.29 -0.62 3.81
CA HIS A 26 6.03 -0.62 2.37
C HIS A 26 6.30 -2.00 1.75
N GLY A 27 7.47 -2.58 1.98
CA GLY A 27 7.87 -3.89 1.49
C GLY A 27 6.96 -5.01 2.00
N PHE A 28 6.58 -4.98 3.28
CA PHE A 28 5.62 -5.93 3.85
C PHE A 28 4.27 -5.84 3.12
N CYS A 29 3.70 -4.64 3.02
CA CYS A 29 2.41 -4.42 2.38
C CYS A 29 2.42 -4.84 0.91
N THR A 30 3.49 -4.55 0.18
CA THR A 30 3.64 -4.95 -1.23
C THR A 30 3.79 -6.46 -1.39
N ARG A 31 4.64 -7.12 -0.59
CA ARG A 31 4.96 -8.56 -0.76
C ARG A 31 3.85 -9.47 -0.26
N PHE A 32 3.13 -9.07 0.78
CA PHE A 32 2.07 -9.88 1.38
C PHE A 32 0.67 -9.39 1.04
N ALA A 33 0.51 -8.37 0.16
CA ALA A 33 -0.78 -7.83 -0.28
C ALA A 33 -1.79 -8.93 -0.65
N SER A 34 -1.35 -9.96 -1.38
CA SER A 34 -2.24 -11.04 -1.85
C SER A 34 -2.81 -11.90 -0.72
N LEU A 35 -2.19 -11.92 0.46
CA LEU A 35 -2.68 -12.66 1.62
C LEU A 35 -3.80 -11.90 2.35
N PHE A 36 -3.86 -10.58 2.18
CA PHE A 36 -4.81 -9.69 2.86
C PHE A 36 -5.78 -9.10 1.84
N LYS A 37 -6.94 -9.75 1.65
CA LYS A 37 -7.91 -9.43 0.56
C LYS A 37 -8.29 -7.96 0.43
N ASP A 38 -8.31 -7.22 1.55
CA ASP A 38 -8.73 -5.81 1.61
C ASP A 38 -7.56 -4.83 1.84
N LEU A 39 -6.32 -5.31 1.81
CA LEU A 39 -5.16 -4.45 1.99
C LEU A 39 -4.95 -3.57 0.76
N ARG A 40 -5.27 -2.28 0.92
CA ARG A 40 -4.96 -1.23 -0.05
C ARG A 40 -3.91 -0.32 0.57
N PHE A 41 -2.67 -0.51 0.17
CA PHE A 41 -1.54 0.29 0.62
C PHE A 41 -1.03 1.14 -0.54
N ASP A 42 -0.87 2.43 -0.30
CA ASP A 42 -0.22 3.37 -1.19
C ASP A 42 0.80 4.15 -0.32
N PRO A 43 2.09 4.14 -0.67
CA PRO A 43 3.13 4.73 0.17
C PRO A 43 2.96 6.26 0.32
N ASN A 44 2.40 6.95 -0.67
CA ASN A 44 2.14 8.40 -0.55
C ASN A 44 0.95 8.66 0.38
N GLU A 45 -0.14 7.90 0.27
CA GLU A 45 -1.26 7.97 1.22
C GLU A 45 -0.80 7.67 2.65
N PHE A 46 0.11 6.70 2.80
CA PHE A 46 0.67 6.31 4.09
C PHE A 46 1.53 7.43 4.70
N GLU A 47 2.43 8.05 3.92
CA GLU A 47 3.25 9.19 4.39
C GLU A 47 2.36 10.35 4.88
N VAL A 48 1.33 10.70 4.11
CA VAL A 48 0.37 11.75 4.49
C VAL A 48 -0.42 11.36 5.73
N ALA A 49 -0.87 10.10 5.83
CA ALA A 49 -1.64 9.61 6.97
C ALA A 49 -0.84 9.60 8.28
N LEU A 50 0.48 9.39 8.23
CA LEU A 50 1.36 9.45 9.40
C LEU A 50 1.41 10.88 9.98
N GLN A 51 1.41 11.88 9.12
CA GLN A 51 1.42 13.29 9.52
C GLN A 51 0.02 13.80 9.90
N SER A 52 -1.03 13.19 9.34
CA SER A 52 -2.41 13.57 9.59
C SER A 52 -2.96 13.08 10.93
N GLN A 53 -3.93 13.82 11.47
CA GLN A 53 -4.78 13.39 12.59
C GLN A 53 -6.05 12.67 12.12
N ASP A 54 -6.31 12.67 10.82
CA ASP A 54 -7.42 11.94 10.23
C ASP A 54 -7.21 10.43 10.41
N LEU A 55 -8.29 9.74 10.78
CA LEU A 55 -8.30 8.30 11.02
C LEU A 55 -8.83 7.51 9.83
N ASP A 56 -9.30 8.14 8.76
CA ASP A 56 -9.91 7.41 7.63
C ASP A 56 -8.99 6.36 7.01
N TYR A 57 -7.72 6.71 6.78
CA TYR A 57 -6.71 5.74 6.32
C TYR A 57 -6.49 4.62 7.35
N TRP A 58 -6.39 4.99 8.63
CA TRP A 58 -6.10 4.07 9.74
C TRP A 58 -7.26 3.12 10.06
N ASN A 59 -8.50 3.58 9.87
CA ASN A 59 -9.73 2.80 9.99
C ASN A 59 -9.79 1.64 8.99
N ARG A 60 -9.03 1.70 7.90
CA ARG A 60 -8.89 0.60 6.94
C ARG A 60 -7.77 -0.37 7.33
N ILE A 61 -6.61 0.15 7.70
CA ILE A 61 -5.39 -0.66 7.87
C ILE A 61 -5.30 -1.34 9.25
N ILE A 62 -5.51 -0.59 10.33
CA ILE A 62 -5.27 -1.11 11.69
C ILE A 62 -6.24 -2.25 12.06
N PRO A 63 -7.56 -2.15 11.82
CA PRO A 63 -8.48 -3.25 12.08
C PRO A 63 -8.14 -4.50 11.27
N LEU A 64 -7.67 -4.33 10.03
CA LEU A 64 -7.26 -5.45 9.18
C LEU A 64 -6.09 -6.19 9.84
N PHE A 65 -5.02 -5.50 10.22
CA PHE A 65 -3.86 -6.13 10.87
C PHE A 65 -4.22 -6.76 12.22
N LEU A 66 -4.96 -6.05 13.07
CA LEU A 66 -5.43 -6.58 14.35
C LEU A 66 -6.38 -7.78 14.18
N GLY A 67 -7.15 -7.83 13.10
CA GLY A 67 -8.05 -8.94 12.78
C GLY A 67 -7.33 -10.26 12.46
N HIS A 68 -6.06 -10.20 12.08
CA HIS A 68 -5.21 -11.38 11.89
C HIS A 68 -4.49 -11.79 13.19
N ILE A 69 -4.29 -10.86 14.12
CA ILE A 69 -3.67 -11.15 15.41
C ILE A 69 -4.71 -11.79 16.34
N SER A 70 -4.61 -13.10 16.57
CA SER A 70 -5.60 -13.92 17.33
C SER A 70 -6.18 -13.28 18.59
N ARG A 71 -5.35 -12.61 19.40
CA ARG A 71 -5.78 -11.95 20.65
C ARG A 71 -6.56 -10.65 20.42
N ALA A 72 -6.23 -9.89 19.38
CA ALA A 72 -6.96 -8.68 19.03
C ALA A 72 -8.22 -9.01 18.21
N LYS A 73 -8.15 -10.07 17.39
CA LYS A 73 -9.28 -10.64 16.65
C LYS A 73 -10.48 -10.97 17.55
N SER A 74 -10.26 -11.58 18.72
CA SER A 74 -11.35 -11.90 19.64
C SER A 74 -12.04 -10.64 20.20
N LEU A 75 -11.29 -9.57 20.47
CA LEU A 75 -11.83 -8.29 20.95
C LEU A 75 -12.61 -7.57 19.84
N LEU A 76 -12.11 -7.57 18.62
CA LEU A 76 -12.82 -7.02 17.46
C LEU A 76 -14.12 -7.80 17.17
N ALA A 77 -14.11 -9.13 17.31
CA ALA A 77 -15.30 -9.96 17.14
C ALA A 77 -16.37 -9.72 18.21
N GLN A 78 -15.99 -9.21 19.38
CA GLN A 78 -16.92 -8.75 20.43
C GLN A 78 -17.54 -7.37 20.13
N GLY A 79 -17.26 -6.79 18.96
CA GLY A 79 -17.79 -5.48 18.55
C GLY A 79 -16.98 -4.29 19.08
N GLN A 80 -15.82 -4.53 19.71
CA GLN A 80 -14.94 -3.42 20.11
C GLN A 80 -14.32 -2.78 18.87
N ARG A 81 -14.23 -1.45 18.87
CA ARG A 81 -13.54 -0.70 17.82
C ARG A 81 -12.04 -0.75 18.03
N TRP A 82 -11.27 -0.70 16.94
CA TRP A 82 -9.81 -0.76 17.00
C TRP A 82 -9.14 0.27 17.91
N PRO A 83 -9.64 1.52 18.11
CA PRO A 83 -8.98 2.45 19.03
C PRO A 83 -9.01 1.99 20.49
N ALA A 84 -9.97 1.14 20.87
CA ALA A 84 -10.02 0.52 22.19
C ALA A 84 -9.19 -0.77 22.27
N VAL A 85 -9.09 -1.50 21.15
CA VAL A 85 -8.35 -2.77 21.08
C VAL A 85 -6.84 -2.55 21.00
N LEU A 86 -6.39 -1.52 20.29
CA LEU A 86 -4.97 -1.26 20.06
C LEU A 86 -4.20 -1.00 21.37
N PRO A 87 -4.61 -0.07 22.27
CA PRO A 87 -3.98 0.10 23.58
C PRO A 87 -3.91 -1.19 24.41
N GLN A 88 -5.01 -1.95 24.46
CA GLN A 88 -5.06 -3.23 25.18
C GLN A 88 -4.08 -4.27 24.61
N TYR A 89 -3.91 -4.27 23.28
CA TYR A 89 -2.93 -5.11 22.63
C TYR A 89 -1.51 -4.63 22.96
N LEU A 90 -1.21 -3.35 22.77
CA LEU A 90 0.10 -2.75 23.05
C LEU A 90 0.53 -2.97 24.50
N GLY A 91 -0.37 -2.75 25.47
CA GLY A 91 -0.09 -2.99 26.89
C GLY A 91 0.25 -4.45 27.22
N LYS A 92 -0.29 -5.42 26.49
CA LYS A 92 0.00 -6.85 26.69
C LYS A 92 1.29 -7.34 26.04
N VAL A 93 1.75 -6.64 25.01
CA VAL A 93 2.93 -7.03 24.24
C VAL A 93 4.12 -6.09 24.53
N SER A 94 3.92 -5.09 25.40
CA SER A 94 4.98 -4.27 25.98
C SER A 94 6.11 -5.14 26.54
N GLY A 95 7.35 -4.89 26.07
CA GLY A 95 8.57 -5.59 26.44
C GLY A 95 8.89 -6.83 25.59
N LYS A 96 8.03 -7.19 24.62
CA LYS A 96 8.24 -8.34 23.72
C LYS A 96 8.33 -7.96 22.25
N LEU A 97 8.15 -6.68 21.96
CA LEU A 97 8.12 -6.17 20.61
C LEU A 97 9.42 -5.47 20.30
N PRO A 98 9.91 -5.54 19.05
CA PRO A 98 11.20 -4.96 18.72
C PRO A 98 11.26 -3.43 18.93
N TRP A 99 10.11 -2.73 18.99
CA TRP A 99 10.09 -1.28 19.30
C TRP A 99 10.08 -0.93 20.80
N THR A 100 9.85 -1.88 21.72
CA THR A 100 9.95 -1.54 23.16
C THR A 100 11.37 -1.20 23.60
N GLU A 101 12.37 -1.50 22.77
CA GLU A 101 13.74 -1.00 22.90
C GLU A 101 13.96 0.34 22.18
N CYS A 102 13.07 0.75 21.25
CA CYS A 102 13.26 1.90 20.37
C CYS A 102 12.67 3.22 20.89
N ASP A 103 11.58 3.20 21.67
CA ASP A 103 11.08 4.43 22.32
C ASP A 103 10.19 4.16 23.55
N PRO A 104 10.66 4.43 24.79
CA PRO A 104 9.86 4.31 26.01
C PRO A 104 8.76 5.38 26.15
N SER A 105 8.67 6.36 25.24
CA SER A 105 7.70 7.46 25.28
C SER A 105 6.30 7.11 24.76
N ILE A 106 6.13 5.97 24.09
CA ILE A 106 4.81 5.51 23.65
C ILE A 106 4.07 4.97 24.87
N ALA A 107 3.30 5.86 25.52
CA ALA A 107 2.44 5.44 26.61
C ALA A 107 1.41 4.41 26.07
N PRO A 108 1.24 3.25 26.74
CA PRO A 108 0.31 2.21 26.28
C PRO A 108 -1.13 2.70 26.10
N ASP A 109 -1.51 3.73 26.86
CA ASP A 109 -2.85 4.33 26.88
C ASP A 109 -2.98 5.55 25.96
N ALA A 110 -1.91 5.96 25.27
CA ALA A 110 -1.96 7.10 24.36
C ALA A 110 -2.88 6.79 23.17
N GLU A 111 -3.74 7.76 22.82
CA GLU A 111 -4.57 7.63 21.63
C GLU A 111 -3.70 7.66 20.38
N PHE A 112 -3.97 6.75 19.45
CA PHE A 112 -3.19 6.66 18.20
C PHE A 112 -3.20 7.99 17.40
N ARG A 113 -4.28 8.77 17.49
CA ARG A 113 -4.40 10.08 16.84
C ARG A 113 -3.38 11.09 17.35
N THR A 114 -3.08 11.06 18.65
CA THR A 114 -2.20 12.03 19.32
C THR A 114 -0.73 11.67 19.22
N LEU A 115 -0.41 10.45 18.74
CA LEU A 115 0.96 10.02 18.52
C LEU A 115 1.64 10.85 17.43
N SER A 116 2.96 11.05 17.58
CA SER A 116 3.78 11.64 16.52
C SER A 116 3.82 10.73 15.29
N ALA A 117 4.21 11.28 14.13
CA ALA A 117 4.32 10.51 12.90
C ALA A 117 5.31 9.32 13.05
N GLU A 118 6.38 9.51 13.80
CA GLU A 118 7.37 8.46 14.10
C GLU A 118 6.77 7.36 14.98
N GLN A 119 6.06 7.73 16.04
CA GLN A 119 5.41 6.78 16.94
C GLN A 119 4.32 5.98 16.19
N LYS A 120 3.54 6.64 15.33
CA LYS A 120 2.57 5.96 14.46
C LYS A 120 3.27 4.96 13.54
N LEU A 121 4.41 5.34 12.93
CA LEU A 121 5.18 4.44 12.08
C LEU A 121 5.66 3.21 12.86
N LEU A 122 6.22 3.40 14.07
CA LEU A 122 6.68 2.31 14.92
C LEU A 122 5.56 1.34 15.29
N VAL A 123 4.36 1.86 15.61
CA VAL A 123 3.18 1.00 15.88
C VAL A 123 2.83 0.15 14.65
N ILE A 124 2.81 0.73 13.46
CA ILE A 124 2.44 0.02 12.23
C ILE A 124 3.51 -1.00 11.82
N TRP A 125 4.78 -0.60 11.81
CA TRP A 125 5.92 -1.50 11.64
C TRP A 125 5.81 -2.70 12.58
N GLY A 126 5.47 -2.39 13.83
CA GLY A 126 5.30 -3.35 14.87
C GLY A 126 4.19 -4.38 14.68
N LEU A 127 3.06 -3.94 14.16
CA LEU A 127 1.99 -4.84 13.74
C LEU A 127 2.45 -5.74 12.59
N CYS A 128 3.20 -5.23 11.62
CA CYS A 128 3.78 -6.03 10.53
C CYS A 128 4.74 -7.12 11.05
N GLU A 129 5.64 -6.77 11.97
CA GLU A 129 6.52 -7.72 12.67
C GLU A 129 5.73 -8.81 13.39
N THR A 130 4.67 -8.42 14.10
CA THR A 130 3.79 -9.39 14.77
C THR A 130 3.13 -10.35 13.78
N LEU A 131 2.67 -9.84 12.64
CA LEU A 131 2.09 -10.67 11.59
C LEU A 131 3.14 -11.62 10.99
N LEU A 132 4.36 -11.16 10.77
CA LEU A 132 5.47 -12.02 10.33
C LEU A 132 5.76 -13.14 11.33
N MET A 133 5.71 -12.84 12.63
CA MET A 133 5.98 -13.82 13.68
C MET A 133 4.85 -14.83 13.90
N TYR A 134 3.58 -14.40 13.82
CA TYR A 134 2.47 -15.20 14.33
C TYR A 134 1.39 -15.56 13.31
N GLU A 135 1.34 -14.92 12.12
CA GLU A 135 0.28 -15.19 11.15
C GLU A 135 0.57 -16.47 10.32
N PRO A 136 -0.24 -17.55 10.44
CA PRO A 136 0.05 -18.82 9.78
C PRO A 136 0.05 -18.71 8.25
N ALA A 137 -0.77 -17.83 7.68
CA ALA A 137 -0.83 -17.62 6.24
C ALA A 137 0.49 -17.05 5.70
N VAL A 138 1.10 -16.12 6.44
CA VAL A 138 2.40 -15.52 6.12
C VAL A 138 3.50 -16.58 6.21
N HIS A 139 3.55 -17.35 7.30
CA HIS A 139 4.51 -18.45 7.46
C HIS A 139 4.40 -19.50 6.36
N LYS A 140 3.17 -19.88 6.00
CA LYS A 140 2.92 -20.83 4.91
C LYS A 140 3.42 -20.28 3.57
N TYR A 141 3.18 -19.00 3.30
CA TYR A 141 3.66 -18.34 2.10
C TYR A 141 5.19 -18.29 2.04
N ILE A 142 5.86 -17.88 3.13
CA ILE A 142 7.32 -17.87 3.24
C ILE A 142 7.88 -19.29 3.02
N SER A 143 7.31 -20.29 3.70
CA SER A 143 7.71 -21.69 3.56
C SER A 143 7.53 -22.20 2.13
N SER A 144 6.44 -21.82 1.45
CA SER A 144 6.21 -22.21 0.05
C SER A 144 7.22 -21.58 -0.92
N CYS A 145 7.65 -20.35 -0.64
CA CYS A 145 8.71 -19.71 -1.42
C CYS A 145 10.03 -20.45 -1.24
N LEU A 146 10.38 -20.83 -0.01
CA LEU A 146 11.63 -21.53 0.31
C LEU A 146 11.67 -22.98 -0.20
N GLY A 147 10.55 -23.70 -0.19
CA GLY A 147 10.49 -25.13 -0.56
C GLY A 147 10.69 -25.42 -2.05
N ASN A 148 10.45 -24.45 -2.93
CA ASN A 148 10.52 -24.63 -4.39
C ASN A 148 11.90 -24.28 -4.97
N ALA A 149 12.96 -24.98 -4.53
CA ALA A 149 14.35 -24.71 -4.93
C ALA A 149 14.57 -24.63 -6.47
N LYS A 150 13.80 -25.40 -7.27
CA LYS A 150 13.86 -25.35 -8.75
C LYS A 150 13.26 -24.07 -9.35
N GLN A 151 12.29 -23.47 -8.68
CA GLN A 151 11.67 -22.20 -9.11
C GLN A 151 12.56 -21.01 -8.70
N LEU A 152 13.22 -21.09 -7.54
CA LEU A 152 14.17 -20.08 -7.05
C LEU A 152 15.32 -19.80 -8.01
N VAL A 153 15.82 -20.83 -8.69
CA VAL A 153 16.91 -20.69 -9.68
C VAL A 153 16.44 -20.02 -10.98
N ARG A 154 15.14 -20.09 -11.32
CA ARG A 154 14.60 -19.56 -12.58
C ARG A 154 14.03 -18.15 -12.46
N GLU A 155 13.36 -17.86 -11.35
CA GLU A 155 12.59 -16.61 -11.17
C GLU A 155 13.17 -15.71 -10.08
N GLY A 156 14.26 -16.13 -9.43
CA GLY A 156 14.79 -15.47 -8.23
C GLY A 156 13.94 -15.78 -7.00
N PHE A 157 14.46 -15.48 -5.81
CA PHE A 157 13.70 -15.65 -4.57
C PHE A 157 12.72 -14.48 -4.43
N PRO A 158 11.40 -14.70 -4.42
CA PRO A 158 10.40 -13.61 -4.42
C PRO A 158 10.40 -12.78 -3.14
N LEU A 159 11.05 -13.29 -2.08
CA LEU A 159 11.24 -12.62 -0.79
C LEU A 159 12.68 -12.10 -0.61
N ALA A 160 13.58 -12.30 -1.58
CA ALA A 160 14.92 -11.72 -1.49
C ALA A 160 14.81 -10.20 -1.61
N VAL A 161 15.42 -9.52 -0.64
CA VAL A 161 15.62 -8.08 -0.68
C VAL A 161 17.04 -7.84 -1.18
N GLU A 162 17.22 -7.91 -2.50
CA GLU A 162 18.49 -7.63 -3.14
C GLU A 162 18.46 -6.23 -3.79
N PRO A 163 19.54 -5.45 -3.66
CA PRO A 163 19.65 -4.19 -4.37
C PRO A 163 19.78 -4.47 -5.87
N PHE A 164 19.01 -3.77 -6.69
CA PHE A 164 19.06 -3.95 -8.16
C PHE A 164 20.23 -3.19 -8.79
N HIS A 165 20.81 -2.22 -8.08
CA HIS A 165 21.97 -1.47 -8.55
C HIS A 165 22.85 -0.98 -7.39
N MET A 166 24.14 -0.86 -7.68
CA MET A 166 25.12 -0.21 -6.82
C MET A 166 25.84 0.86 -7.64
N ASP A 167 25.83 2.09 -7.15
CA ASP A 167 26.51 3.20 -7.82
C ASP A 167 28.01 3.26 -7.48
N HIS A 168 28.67 4.29 -8.00
CA HIS A 168 30.11 4.51 -7.79
C HIS A 168 30.46 4.96 -6.37
N GLN A 169 29.47 5.36 -5.56
CA GLN A 169 29.63 5.79 -4.18
C GLN A 169 29.28 4.67 -3.19
N TYR A 170 29.13 3.43 -3.68
CA TYR A 170 28.68 2.28 -2.89
C TYR A 170 27.31 2.51 -2.23
N MET A 171 26.43 3.26 -2.91
CA MET A 171 25.03 3.34 -2.53
C MET A 171 24.26 2.22 -3.21
N TYR A 172 23.51 1.49 -2.41
CA TYR A 172 22.71 0.34 -2.84
C TYR A 172 21.27 0.79 -3.04
N TYR A 173 20.72 0.58 -4.23
CA TYR A 173 19.37 1.00 -4.61
C TYR A 173 18.41 -0.18 -4.56
N TYR A 174 17.24 0.03 -3.97
CA TYR A 174 16.27 -1.02 -3.71
C TYR A 174 14.92 -0.79 -4.39
N PHE A 175 14.22 -1.94 -4.51
CA PHE A 175 12.83 -2.28 -4.90
C PHE A 175 12.32 -1.86 -6.27
N ASP A 176 11.37 -2.70 -6.70
CA ASP A 176 10.87 -2.90 -8.05
C ASP A 176 9.45 -3.49 -7.94
N ASP A 177 8.52 -2.68 -7.43
CA ASP A 177 7.13 -3.06 -7.22
C ASP A 177 6.13 -2.30 -8.10
N GLY A 178 6.64 -1.53 -9.07
CA GLY A 178 5.84 -0.66 -9.92
C GLY A 178 5.40 0.64 -9.23
N SER A 179 5.90 0.93 -8.02
CA SER A 179 5.85 2.26 -7.41
C SER A 179 6.97 3.15 -7.97
N PRO A 180 6.78 4.48 -8.05
CA PRO A 180 7.88 5.41 -8.36
C PRO A 180 8.89 5.56 -7.22
N TRP A 181 8.61 4.98 -6.06
CA TRP A 181 9.50 5.05 -4.91
C TRP A 181 10.82 4.32 -5.19
N LEU A 182 11.94 4.90 -4.75
CA LEU A 182 13.27 4.29 -4.73
C LEU A 182 13.95 4.64 -3.41
N TYR A 183 14.52 3.66 -2.72
CA TYR A 183 15.23 3.82 -1.46
C TYR A 183 16.64 3.43 -1.78
N ARG A 184 17.56 4.12 -1.11
CA ARG A 184 18.96 3.75 -1.15
C ARG A 184 19.50 3.63 0.24
N GLN A 185 20.54 2.82 0.35
CA GLN A 185 21.25 2.53 1.57
C GLN A 185 22.72 2.83 1.37
N THR A 186 23.34 3.49 2.35
CA THR A 186 24.80 3.60 2.42
C THR A 186 25.40 2.22 2.69
N ASP A 187 26.68 2.01 2.39
CA ASP A 187 27.27 0.67 2.46
C ASP A 187 26.95 -0.06 3.80
N PRO A 188 26.28 -1.24 3.74
CA PRO A 188 25.80 -1.97 4.92
C PRO A 188 26.93 -2.51 5.80
N HIS A 189 28.18 -2.48 5.31
CA HIS A 189 29.36 -2.87 6.08
C HIS A 189 29.81 -1.78 7.05
N TYR A 190 29.27 -0.56 6.94
CA TYR A 190 29.55 0.52 7.89
C TYR A 190 28.53 0.53 9.04
N PRO A 191 28.98 0.85 10.27
CA PRO A 191 28.11 0.88 11.45
C PRO A 191 27.05 1.99 11.35
N ASP A 192 27.35 3.09 10.67
CA ASP A 192 26.43 4.21 10.43
C ASP A 192 25.62 4.02 9.16
N CYS A 193 25.16 2.80 8.90
CA CYS A 193 24.36 2.52 7.72
C CYS A 193 23.07 3.36 7.73
N GLN A 194 22.94 4.26 6.76
CA GLN A 194 21.80 5.15 6.62
C GLN A 194 20.92 4.65 5.50
N TRP A 195 19.63 4.82 5.73
CA TRP A 195 18.56 4.54 4.80
C TRP A 195 17.91 5.85 4.40
N GLU A 196 17.47 5.98 3.15
CA GLU A 196 16.77 7.18 2.69
C GLU A 196 15.82 6.91 1.52
N ALA A 197 14.72 7.66 1.46
CA ALA A 197 13.81 7.68 0.33
C ALA A 197 14.33 8.65 -0.72
N PHE A 198 15.18 8.11 -1.59
CA PHE A 198 15.83 8.86 -2.65
C PHE A 198 14.85 9.41 -3.69
N VAL A 199 13.82 8.64 -4.03
CA VAL A 199 12.69 9.08 -4.87
C VAL A 199 11.41 8.66 -4.18
N SER A 200 10.45 9.59 -4.09
CA SER A 200 9.16 9.40 -3.43
C SER A 200 7.96 9.77 -4.32
N SER A 201 8.19 10.39 -5.48
CA SER A 201 7.11 10.77 -6.41
C SER A 201 7.44 10.45 -7.87
N GLU A 202 6.39 10.38 -8.71
CA GLU A 202 6.55 10.16 -10.15
C GLU A 202 7.31 11.32 -10.83
N GLU A 203 7.14 12.55 -10.32
CA GLU A 203 7.85 13.73 -10.82
C GLU A 203 9.35 13.71 -10.47
N GLU A 204 9.68 13.32 -9.23
CA GLU A 204 11.05 13.09 -8.80
C GLU A 204 11.70 11.97 -9.64
N PHE A 205 10.97 10.88 -9.90
CA PHE A 205 11.44 9.78 -10.74
C PHE A 205 11.75 10.23 -12.17
N LYS A 206 10.85 11.01 -12.79
CA LYS A 206 11.05 11.58 -14.14
C LYS A 206 12.24 12.52 -14.17
N THR A 207 12.39 13.37 -13.17
CA THR A 207 13.51 14.32 -13.05
C THR A 207 14.83 13.57 -12.90
N TYR A 208 14.87 12.54 -12.06
CA TYR A 208 16.05 11.74 -11.83
C TYR A 208 16.48 10.95 -13.08
N THR A 209 15.54 10.28 -13.75
CA THR A 209 15.82 9.56 -15.00
C THR A 209 16.29 10.50 -16.12
N ALA A 210 15.73 11.70 -16.23
CA ALA A 210 16.22 12.72 -17.16
C ALA A 210 17.67 13.15 -16.84
N LYS A 211 17.99 13.35 -15.55
CA LYS A 211 19.36 13.67 -15.10
C LYS A 211 20.34 12.54 -15.44
N LEU A 212 19.97 11.28 -15.20
CA LEU A 212 20.80 10.13 -15.53
C LEU A 212 21.04 9.99 -17.05
N ALA A 213 20.05 10.34 -17.88
CA ALA A 213 20.18 10.31 -19.33
C ALA A 213 21.22 11.32 -19.85
N MET A 214 21.44 12.43 -19.14
CA MET A 214 22.45 13.44 -19.48
C MET A 214 23.85 13.10 -18.94
N SER A 215 23.96 12.12 -18.03
CA SER A 215 25.23 11.78 -17.40
C SER A 215 26.15 11.00 -18.34
N THR A 216 27.45 11.32 -18.27
CA THR A 216 28.49 10.60 -19.01
C THR A 216 29.00 9.38 -18.25
N GLN A 217 28.74 9.27 -16.95
CA GLN A 217 29.27 8.25 -16.06
C GLN A 217 28.73 6.85 -16.37
N ARG A 218 29.56 5.82 -16.16
CA ARG A 218 29.20 4.43 -16.47
C ARG A 218 28.07 3.90 -15.58
N HIS A 219 28.14 4.13 -14.26
CA HIS A 219 27.12 3.67 -13.32
C HIS A 219 25.76 4.30 -13.63
N ASP A 220 25.72 5.61 -13.85
CA ASP A 220 24.50 6.34 -14.20
C ASP A 220 23.84 5.82 -15.49
N LYS A 221 24.65 5.47 -16.50
CA LYS A 221 24.14 4.86 -17.75
C LYS A 221 23.54 3.47 -17.52
N ILE A 222 24.11 2.68 -16.62
CA ILE A 222 23.58 1.37 -16.24
C ILE A 222 22.28 1.56 -15.46
N MET A 223 22.27 2.45 -14.46
CA MET A 223 21.09 2.81 -13.69
C MET A 223 19.95 3.27 -14.61
N ASN A 224 20.22 4.21 -15.52
CA ASN A 224 19.23 4.70 -16.49
C ASN A 224 18.65 3.56 -17.36
N ARG A 225 19.48 2.60 -17.75
CA ARG A 225 19.03 1.44 -18.52
C ARG A 225 18.11 0.55 -17.71
N ILE A 226 18.45 0.26 -16.46
CA ILE A 226 17.61 -0.56 -15.56
C ILE A 226 16.28 0.15 -15.30
N LEU A 227 16.35 1.42 -14.86
CA LEU A 227 15.16 2.24 -14.60
C LEU A 227 14.26 2.36 -15.84
N GLY A 228 14.84 2.60 -17.01
CA GLY A 228 14.09 2.77 -18.25
C GLY A 228 13.48 1.47 -18.80
N ARG A 229 14.17 0.33 -18.66
CA ARG A 229 13.74 -0.94 -19.25
C ARG A 229 12.85 -1.77 -18.33
N GLU A 230 13.14 -1.77 -17.03
CA GLU A 230 12.53 -2.71 -16.08
C GLU A 230 11.50 -2.02 -15.19
N ILE A 231 11.83 -0.84 -14.65
CA ILE A 231 11.01 -0.18 -13.62
C ILE A 231 9.96 0.76 -14.23
N LYS A 232 10.37 1.65 -15.14
CA LYS A 232 9.50 2.66 -15.76
C LYS A 232 8.24 2.05 -16.40
N PRO A 233 8.31 0.94 -17.17
CA PRO A 233 7.10 0.34 -17.75
C PRO A 233 6.12 -0.17 -16.69
N LYS A 234 6.61 -0.66 -15.54
CA LYS A 234 5.76 -1.10 -14.43
C LYS A 234 5.06 0.06 -13.75
N ILE A 235 5.77 1.17 -13.54
CA ILE A 235 5.20 2.42 -12.99
C ILE A 235 4.09 2.94 -13.91
N GLU A 236 4.35 3.02 -15.21
CA GLU A 236 3.36 3.49 -16.20
C GLU A 236 2.13 2.57 -16.25
N ALA A 237 2.33 1.25 -16.22
CA ALA A 237 1.23 0.29 -16.18
C ALA A 237 0.40 0.40 -14.89
N ALA A 238 1.04 0.58 -13.74
CA ALA A 238 0.37 0.78 -12.45
C ALA A 238 -0.42 2.08 -12.42
N SER A 239 0.17 3.19 -12.89
CA SER A 239 -0.48 4.50 -13.00
C SER A 239 -1.68 4.45 -13.94
N ALA A 240 -1.55 3.83 -15.11
CA ALA A 240 -2.65 3.65 -16.06
C ALA A 240 -3.80 2.82 -15.45
N ARG A 241 -3.48 1.76 -14.69
CA ARG A 241 -4.48 0.95 -13.97
C ARG A 241 -5.22 1.78 -12.91
N LYS A 242 -4.51 2.60 -12.14
CA LYS A 242 -5.10 3.50 -11.12
C LYS A 242 -6.04 4.52 -11.77
N GLN A 243 -5.61 5.16 -12.85
CA GLN A 243 -6.44 6.11 -13.61
C GLN A 243 -7.70 5.45 -14.19
N GLN A 244 -7.58 4.23 -14.72
CA GLN A 244 -8.73 3.50 -15.26
C GLN A 244 -9.75 3.13 -14.16
N GLN A 245 -9.27 2.72 -12.98
CA GLN A 245 -10.12 2.45 -11.83
C GLN A 245 -10.83 3.71 -11.35
N GLU A 246 -10.13 4.84 -11.29
CA GLU A 246 -10.72 6.13 -10.91
C GLU A 246 -11.78 6.59 -11.90
N LYS A 247 -11.51 6.52 -13.21
CA LYS A 247 -12.51 6.80 -14.26
C LYS A 247 -13.75 5.93 -14.10
N THR A 248 -13.55 4.64 -13.81
CA THR A 248 -14.66 3.69 -13.58
C THR A 248 -15.45 4.06 -12.33
N ARG A 249 -14.77 4.45 -11.25
CA ARG A 249 -15.41 4.91 -10.00
C ARG A 249 -16.22 6.19 -10.21
N LEU A 250 -15.65 7.17 -10.92
CA LEU A 250 -16.35 8.42 -11.25
C LEU A 250 -17.57 8.17 -12.13
N LYS A 251 -17.45 7.30 -13.13
CA LYS A 251 -18.58 6.89 -13.98
C LYS A 251 -19.68 6.21 -13.17
N ALA A 252 -19.33 5.32 -12.24
CA ALA A 252 -20.28 4.68 -11.34
C ALA A 252 -20.95 5.69 -10.40
N ALA A 253 -20.20 6.63 -9.83
CA ALA A 253 -20.75 7.68 -8.98
C ALA A 253 -21.71 8.61 -9.74
N MET A 254 -21.38 8.98 -10.99
CA MET A 254 -22.28 9.75 -11.86
C MET A 254 -23.58 8.98 -12.14
N MET A 255 -23.48 7.69 -12.48
CA MET A 255 -24.67 6.84 -12.68
C MET A 255 -25.55 6.70 -11.44
N HIS A 256 -24.97 6.75 -10.23
CA HIS A 256 -25.73 6.70 -8.99
C HIS A 256 -26.34 8.06 -8.60
N ASN A 257 -25.68 9.17 -8.94
CA ASN A 257 -26.23 10.51 -8.71
C ASN A 257 -27.40 10.83 -9.66
N ASP A 258 -27.41 10.27 -10.87
CA ASP A 258 -28.52 10.41 -11.83
C ASP A 258 -29.77 9.58 -11.45
N VAL A 259 -29.75 8.83 -10.34
CA VAL A 259 -30.86 7.96 -9.89
C VAL A 259 -31.83 8.67 -8.94
N GLU A 260 -31.62 9.95 -8.60
CA GLU A 260 -32.66 10.73 -7.93
C GLU A 260 -33.75 11.19 -8.93
N ILE A 261 -34.89 10.49 -8.84
CA ILE A 261 -36.25 10.88 -9.28
C ILE A 261 -36.55 10.72 -10.79
N LEU A 262 -36.80 9.47 -11.20
CA LEU A 262 -37.91 9.15 -12.12
C LEU A 262 -39.04 8.41 -11.37
N GLY A 263 -39.37 8.91 -10.18
CA GLY A 263 -40.67 8.65 -9.58
C GLY A 263 -41.71 9.46 -10.37
N SER A 264 -42.66 8.78 -11.02
CA SER A 264 -43.74 9.32 -11.87
C SER A 264 -43.40 9.62 -13.34
N ARG A 265 -42.95 8.60 -14.08
CA ARG A 265 -43.45 8.44 -15.45
C ARG A 265 -44.07 7.07 -15.60
N THR A 266 -45.37 7.04 -15.34
CA THR A 266 -46.31 6.00 -15.72
C THR A 266 -45.95 5.53 -17.13
N ARG A 267 -45.46 4.30 -17.25
CA ARG A 267 -45.36 3.60 -18.54
C ARG A 267 -46.78 3.38 -19.04
N THR A 268 -47.36 4.38 -19.71
CA THR A 268 -48.44 4.12 -20.65
C THR A 268 -47.81 3.37 -21.82
N ARG A 269 -47.94 2.05 -21.75
CA ARG A 269 -47.71 1.14 -22.86
C ARG A 269 -48.69 1.55 -23.96
N ASN A 270 -48.26 2.34 -24.93
CA ASN A 270 -49.00 2.57 -26.17
C ASN A 270 -49.13 1.21 -26.87
N LYS A 271 -50.22 0.51 -26.56
CA LYS A 271 -50.70 -0.62 -27.33
C LYS A 271 -51.49 -0.01 -28.47
N ASP A 272 -50.90 0.03 -29.66
CA ASP A 272 -51.58 0.45 -30.88
C ASP A 272 -52.89 -0.34 -30.99
N THR A 273 -54.00 0.38 -30.86
CA THR A 273 -55.33 -0.19 -30.98
C THR A 273 -55.64 -0.24 -32.46
N LYS A 274 -55.42 -1.39 -33.09
CA LYS A 274 -55.73 -1.63 -34.49
C LYS A 274 -57.25 -1.77 -34.62
N TYR A 275 -57.92 -0.70 -35.01
CA TYR A 275 -59.33 -0.74 -35.43
C TYR A 275 -59.38 -1.31 -36.85
N THR A 276 -59.94 -2.52 -37.02
CA THR A 276 -60.43 -3.02 -38.31
C THR A 276 -61.93 -2.75 -38.36
N TYR A 277 -62.31 -1.74 -39.14
CA TYR A 277 -63.67 -1.59 -39.65
C TYR A 277 -63.80 -2.56 -40.84
N ASP A 278 -64.26 -3.77 -40.59
CA ASP A 278 -64.89 -4.56 -41.65
C ASP A 278 -66.40 -4.42 -41.43
N ASP A 279 -66.93 -3.28 -41.85
CA ASP A 279 -68.37 -3.11 -42.05
C ASP A 279 -68.72 -3.64 -43.43
N GLU A 280 -69.46 -4.75 -43.41
CA GLU A 280 -70.20 -5.36 -44.50
C GLU A 280 -71.22 -4.38 -45.11
N ILE A 281 -70.86 -3.58 -46.11
CA ILE A 281 -71.79 -2.84 -46.98
C ILE A 281 -71.07 -2.63 -48.33
N ALA A 282 -71.54 -2.96 -49.54
CA ALA A 282 -72.85 -3.31 -50.06
C ALA A 282 -72.67 -4.18 -51.32
N ALA A 283 -73.53 -5.17 -51.49
CA ALA A 283 -73.87 -5.74 -52.79
C ALA A 283 -75.39 -5.88 -52.88
N ILE A 284 -76.09 -4.75 -52.91
CA ILE A 284 -77.47 -4.63 -53.39
C ILE A 284 -77.58 -3.28 -54.08
N ASP A 285 -77.56 -3.30 -55.42
CA ASP A 285 -78.31 -2.41 -56.31
C ASP A 285 -78.77 -3.33 -57.45
N GLU A 286 -79.96 -3.92 -57.38
CA GLU A 286 -81.24 -3.42 -57.93
C GLU A 286 -81.31 -3.45 -59.48
N TYR A 287 -82.26 -4.28 -59.97
CA TYR A 287 -82.84 -4.41 -61.33
C TYR A 287 -82.03 -5.08 -62.45
#